data_AF-A0A3P3DPQ3-F1
#
_entry.id   AF-A0A3P3DPQ3-F1
#
_cell.length_a   1.000
_cell.length_b   1.000
_cell.length_c   1.000
_cell.angle_alpha   90.00
_cell.angle_beta   90.00
_cell.angle_gamma   90.00
#
_symmetry.space_group_name_H-M   'P 1'
#
loop_
_entity.id
_entity.type
_entity.pdbx_description
1 polymer ?
#
loop_
_entity_poly.entity_id
_entity_poly.type
_entity_poly.pdbx_seq_one_letter_code
_entity_poly.pdbx_strand_id
1 'polypeptide(L)'
;MTALRPVTADISATRALQTVTGLGCDQTERGVLSVVRHFTIANQRPRSEAWTHAFTIATERWGDLRGLEIAGAAADLVQALLALREGAFAVHDPLDLHARLRLSDDEAALLRLLRALRQDLTPLAREELAGLGHGRIDPALITAALRLSRLLPAPRGGSVYHASHPGLRLVQ
;
A
#
# COMPACT_ATOMS: atom_id res chain seq x y z
N MET A 1 6.85 30.10 -35.32
CA MET A 1 5.69 29.21 -35.55
C MET A 1 6.16 27.78 -35.33
N THR A 2 6.03 27.30 -34.10
CA THR A 2 6.65 26.04 -33.63
C THR A 2 5.65 24.91 -33.80
N ALA A 3 6.01 23.91 -34.60
CA ALA A 3 5.17 22.74 -34.85
C ALA A 3 5.01 21.90 -33.58
N LEU A 4 3.77 21.69 -33.16
CA LEU A 4 3.38 20.77 -32.11
C LEU A 4 3.69 19.33 -32.57
N ARG A 5 4.59 18.66 -31.85
CA ARG A 5 4.84 17.22 -31.97
C ARG A 5 3.55 16.47 -31.61
N PRO A 6 3.09 15.49 -32.41
CA PRO A 6 1.98 14.66 -32.01
C PRO A 6 2.34 13.86 -30.76
N VAL A 7 1.48 13.93 -29.75
CA VAL A 7 1.48 13.01 -28.60
C VAL A 7 1.36 11.61 -29.17
N THR A 8 2.45 10.87 -29.18
CA THR A 8 2.47 9.43 -29.39
C THR A 8 1.60 8.81 -28.31
N ALA A 9 0.36 8.49 -28.68
CA ALA A 9 -0.45 7.48 -28.01
C ALA A 9 0.31 6.17 -28.13
N ASP A 10 1.17 5.90 -27.15
CA ASP A 10 1.99 4.70 -27.16
C ASP A 10 1.17 3.51 -26.66
N ILE A 11 1.21 2.50 -27.50
CA ILE A 11 0.52 1.24 -27.42
C ILE A 11 1.28 0.42 -26.39
N SER A 12 0.74 0.28 -25.18
CA SER A 12 1.28 -0.67 -24.21
C SER A 12 0.17 -1.26 -23.35
N ALA A 13 -0.12 -2.52 -23.69
CA ALA A 13 -0.78 -3.54 -22.90
C ALA A 13 -2.22 -3.25 -22.45
N THR A 14 -3.15 -4.01 -23.02
CA THR A 14 -4.33 -4.50 -22.30
C THR A 14 -3.87 -5.40 -21.14
N ARG A 15 -3.23 -4.79 -20.14
CA ARG A 15 -2.97 -5.42 -18.83
C ARG A 15 -4.34 -5.51 -18.18
N ALA A 16 -4.75 -6.71 -17.76
CA ALA A 16 -6.06 -6.91 -17.13
C ALA A 16 -6.19 -5.87 -16.00
N LEU A 17 -7.15 -4.95 -16.14
CA LEU A 17 -7.39 -3.89 -15.16
C LEU A 17 -7.79 -4.56 -13.85
N GLN A 18 -6.84 -4.68 -12.93
CA GLN A 18 -7.10 -5.25 -11.63
C GLN A 18 -7.99 -4.28 -10.86
N THR A 19 -9.08 -4.78 -10.30
CA THR A 19 -10.01 -3.97 -9.50
C THR A 19 -9.83 -4.26 -8.01
N VAL A 20 -10.24 -3.32 -7.18
CA VAL A 20 -10.27 -3.48 -5.71
C VAL A 20 -11.07 -4.72 -5.31
N THR A 21 -12.18 -5.00 -6.01
CA THR A 21 -12.99 -6.19 -5.79
C THR A 21 -12.33 -7.45 -6.33
N GLY A 22 -11.68 -7.38 -7.49
CA GLY A 22 -10.96 -8.52 -8.10
C GLY A 22 -9.76 -9.00 -7.27
N LEU A 23 -9.08 -8.11 -6.56
CA LEU A 23 -8.01 -8.49 -5.60
C LEU A 23 -8.55 -9.06 -4.28
N GLY A 24 -9.87 -8.99 -4.06
CA GLY A 24 -10.51 -9.36 -2.81
C GLY A 24 -10.09 -8.47 -1.65
N CYS A 25 -10.00 -7.14 -1.85
CA CYS A 25 -9.58 -6.23 -0.79
C CYS A 25 -10.58 -6.20 0.38
N ASP A 26 -10.09 -6.41 1.59
CA ASP A 26 -10.88 -6.27 2.81
C ASP A 26 -11.18 -4.80 3.13
N GLN A 27 -11.97 -4.56 4.17
CA GLN A 27 -12.29 -3.18 4.55
C GLN A 27 -11.04 -2.39 4.91
N THR A 28 -10.12 -2.96 5.68
CA THR A 28 -8.87 -2.30 6.11
C THR A 28 -8.02 -1.87 4.92
N GLU A 29 -7.80 -2.76 3.96
CA GLU A 29 -7.02 -2.52 2.74
C GLU A 29 -7.62 -1.41 1.89
N ARG A 30 -8.95 -1.38 1.74
CA ARG A 30 -9.64 -0.30 1.04
C ARG A 30 -9.44 1.06 1.71
N GLY A 31 -9.42 1.08 3.05
CA GLY A 31 -9.13 2.28 3.81
C GLY A 31 -7.70 2.78 3.58
N VAL A 32 -6.73 1.88 3.75
CA VAL A 32 -5.31 2.21 3.61
C VAL A 32 -4.98 2.64 2.19
N LEU A 33 -5.55 1.98 1.17
CA LEU A 33 -5.41 2.38 -0.23
C LEU A 33 -5.81 3.85 -0.43
N SER A 34 -6.94 4.26 0.14
CA SER A 34 -7.40 5.65 0.02
C SER A 34 -6.40 6.63 0.66
N VAL A 35 -5.90 6.31 1.86
CA VAL A 35 -4.91 7.13 2.58
C VAL A 35 -3.59 7.23 1.79
N VAL A 36 -3.08 6.09 1.30
CA VAL A 36 -1.82 6.03 0.52
C VAL A 36 -1.93 6.81 -0.78
N ARG A 37 -3.07 6.73 -1.49
CA ARG A 37 -3.30 7.50 -2.73
C ARG A 37 -3.17 9.00 -2.47
N HIS A 38 -3.84 9.50 -1.43
CA HIS A 38 -3.80 10.91 -1.08
C HIS A 38 -2.40 11.37 -0.66
N PHE A 39 -1.66 10.58 0.13
CA PHE A 39 -0.27 10.92 0.45
C PHE A 39 0.64 10.87 -0.77
N THR A 40 0.45 9.91 -1.68
CA THR A 40 1.23 9.85 -2.92
C THR A 40 0.98 11.07 -3.79
N ILE A 41 -0.29 11.46 -3.96
CA ILE A 41 -0.69 12.67 -4.69
C ILE A 41 -0.14 13.93 -4.02
N ALA A 42 -0.18 14.02 -2.69
CA ALA A 42 0.39 15.15 -1.96
C ALA A 42 1.91 15.26 -2.18
N ASN A 43 2.63 14.15 -2.27
CA ASN A 43 4.07 14.18 -2.55
C ASN A 43 4.38 14.53 -4.02
N GLN A 44 3.62 13.98 -4.96
CA GLN A 44 3.82 14.27 -6.40
C GLN A 44 3.33 15.66 -6.79
N ARG A 45 2.33 16.20 -6.07
CA ARG A 45 1.70 17.51 -6.29
C ARG A 45 1.47 18.21 -4.94
N PRO A 46 2.52 18.82 -4.33
CA PRO A 46 2.42 19.42 -2.99
C PRO A 46 1.32 20.47 -2.80
N ARG A 47 1.00 21.23 -3.85
CA ARG A 47 -0.06 22.25 -3.83
C ARG A 47 -1.48 21.67 -3.77
N SER A 48 -1.65 20.36 -3.91
CA SER A 48 -2.97 19.71 -3.81
C SER A 48 -3.49 19.62 -2.38
N GLU A 49 -2.58 19.72 -1.39
CA GLU A 49 -2.92 19.55 0.04
C GLU A 49 -3.66 18.24 0.36
N ALA A 50 -3.55 17.23 -0.52
CA ALA A 50 -4.28 15.96 -0.41
C ALA A 50 -3.95 15.19 0.88
N TRP A 51 -2.84 15.52 1.55
CA TRP A 51 -2.47 14.97 2.85
C TRP A 51 -3.55 15.26 3.93
N THR A 52 -4.29 16.38 3.82
CA THR A 52 -5.41 16.69 4.72
C THR A 52 -6.51 15.62 4.63
N HIS A 53 -6.92 15.27 3.41
CA HIS A 53 -7.88 14.19 3.16
C HIS A 53 -7.38 12.85 3.68
N ALA A 54 -6.08 12.55 3.53
CA ALA A 54 -5.50 11.32 4.05
C ALA A 54 -5.68 11.19 5.57
N PHE A 55 -5.46 12.28 6.33
CA PHE A 55 -5.71 12.32 7.76
C PHE A 55 -7.20 12.21 8.10
N THR A 56 -8.06 12.99 7.45
CA THR A 56 -9.52 12.93 7.69
C THR A 56 -10.07 11.53 7.46
N ILE A 57 -9.71 10.89 6.35
CA ILE A 57 -10.13 9.52 6.03
C ILE A 57 -9.68 8.55 7.12
N ALA A 58 -8.47 8.73 7.65
CA ALA A 58 -7.94 7.83 8.66
C ALA A 58 -8.64 8.02 10.02
N THR A 59 -8.87 9.26 10.45
CA THR A 59 -9.55 9.54 11.73
C THR A 59 -11.01 9.10 11.69
N GLU A 60 -11.72 9.33 10.59
CA GLU A 60 -13.11 8.86 10.43
C GLU A 60 -13.22 7.33 10.47
N ARG A 61 -12.21 6.62 9.97
CA ARG A 61 -12.26 5.17 9.79
C ARG A 61 -11.76 4.38 10.99
N TRP A 62 -10.74 4.87 11.68
CA TRP A 62 -10.10 4.17 12.79
C TRP A 62 -10.19 4.91 14.13
N GLY A 63 -10.86 6.07 14.17
CA GLY A 63 -10.95 6.97 15.32
C GLY A 63 -9.77 7.94 15.37
N ASP A 64 -9.88 9.00 16.16
CA ASP A 64 -8.94 10.14 16.11
C ASP A 64 -7.48 9.73 16.36
N LEU A 65 -7.17 9.21 17.56
CA LEU A 65 -5.77 8.89 17.92
C LEU A 65 -5.18 7.79 17.03
N ARG A 66 -5.90 6.67 16.89
CA ARG A 66 -5.47 5.51 16.09
C ARG A 66 -5.37 5.87 14.60
N GLY A 67 -6.29 6.68 14.09
CA GLY A 67 -6.31 7.16 12.72
C GLY A 67 -5.11 8.04 12.40
N LEU A 68 -4.75 8.97 13.30
CA LEU A 68 -3.53 9.78 13.16
C LEU A 68 -2.27 8.91 13.14
N GLU A 69 -2.17 7.90 14.01
CA GLU A 69 -1.03 6.96 14.00
C GLU A 69 -0.93 6.17 12.69
N ILE A 70 -2.06 5.65 12.19
CA ILE A 70 -2.12 4.92 10.92
C ILE A 70 -1.74 5.85 9.75
N ALA A 71 -2.26 7.07 9.72
CA ALA A 71 -1.95 8.04 8.69
C ALA A 71 -0.46 8.42 8.70
N GLY A 72 0.12 8.66 9.88
CA GLY A 72 1.55 8.93 10.02
C GLY A 72 2.42 7.77 9.52
N ALA A 73 2.10 6.53 9.90
CA ALA A 73 2.81 5.35 9.41
C ALA A 73 2.63 5.14 7.89
N ALA A 74 1.46 5.48 7.34
CA ALA A 74 1.22 5.44 5.89
C ALA A 74 2.03 6.52 5.16
N ALA A 75 2.16 7.72 5.73
CA ALA A 75 3.01 8.77 5.18
C ALA A 75 4.48 8.33 5.13
N ASP A 76 5.01 7.76 6.21
CA ASP A 76 6.38 7.23 6.25
C ASP A 76 6.61 6.16 5.18
N LEU A 77 5.65 5.25 5.01
CA LEU A 77 5.71 4.21 3.98
C LEU A 77 5.74 4.79 2.57
N VAL A 78 4.90 5.79 2.29
CA VAL A 78 4.89 6.49 0.99
C VAL A 78 6.21 7.21 0.76
N GLN A 79 6.76 7.89 1.77
CA GLN A 79 8.07 8.54 1.66
C GLN A 79 9.18 7.54 1.34
N ALA A 80 9.24 6.42 2.05
CA ALA A 80 10.25 5.39 1.80
C ALA A 80 10.11 4.78 0.39
N LEU A 81 8.87 4.52 -0.06
CA LEU A 81 8.61 4.03 -1.43
C LEU A 81 9.06 5.03 -2.49
N LEU A 82 8.69 6.31 -2.34
CA LEU A 82 9.05 7.35 -3.29
C LEU A 82 10.56 7.61 -3.29
N ALA A 83 11.22 7.59 -2.13
CA ALA A 83 12.68 7.69 -2.05
C ALA A 83 13.36 6.51 -2.77
N LEU A 84 12.88 5.29 -2.55
CA LEU A 84 13.41 4.09 -3.21
C LEU A 84 13.18 4.10 -4.72
N ARG A 85 12.09 4.72 -5.22
CA ARG A 85 11.73 4.72 -6.64
C ARG A 85 11.94 6.07 -7.32
N GLU A 86 12.68 6.98 -6.70
CA GLU A 86 12.98 8.31 -7.24
C GLU A 86 11.71 9.08 -7.65
N GLY A 87 10.64 8.94 -6.86
CA GLY A 87 9.33 9.56 -7.06
C GLY A 87 8.35 8.75 -7.92
N ALA A 88 8.78 7.65 -8.52
CA ALA A 88 7.91 6.81 -9.35
C ALA A 88 7.06 5.85 -8.50
N PHE A 89 5.80 6.21 -8.26
CA PHE A 89 4.79 5.30 -7.70
C PHE A 89 3.43 5.64 -8.31
N ALA A 90 2.91 4.74 -9.15
CA ALA A 90 1.68 4.97 -9.88
C ALA A 90 0.47 4.73 -8.99
N VAL A 91 -0.35 5.76 -8.81
CA VAL A 91 -1.62 5.68 -8.09
C VAL A 91 -2.76 6.19 -8.94
N HIS A 92 -3.94 5.62 -8.76
CA HIS A 92 -5.16 6.18 -9.33
C HIS A 92 -5.68 7.35 -8.48
N ASP A 93 -6.29 8.32 -9.15
CA ASP A 93 -6.94 9.43 -8.47
C ASP A 93 -8.11 8.91 -7.60
N PRO A 94 -8.10 9.12 -6.27
CA PRO A 94 -9.16 8.68 -5.38
C PRO A 94 -10.48 9.44 -5.59
N LEU A 95 -10.45 10.62 -6.21
CA LEU A 95 -11.64 11.45 -6.48
C LEU A 95 -12.27 11.15 -7.84
N ASP A 96 -11.57 10.45 -8.74
CA ASP A 96 -12.14 9.97 -9.99
C ASP A 96 -13.03 8.74 -9.73
N LEU A 97 -14.33 8.87 -10.05
CA LEU A 97 -15.35 7.85 -9.85
C LEU A 97 -15.05 6.52 -10.55
N HIS A 98 -14.37 6.55 -11.69
CA HIS A 98 -14.02 5.37 -12.46
C HIS A 98 -12.67 4.79 -12.06
N ALA A 99 -11.67 5.65 -11.78
CA ALA A 99 -10.33 5.20 -11.43
C ALA A 99 -10.25 4.68 -9.99
N ARG A 100 -11.06 5.20 -9.05
CA ARG A 100 -11.02 4.81 -7.63
C ARG A 100 -11.26 3.31 -7.37
N LEU A 101 -11.95 2.62 -8.29
CA LEU A 101 -12.25 1.19 -8.18
C LEU A 101 -11.19 0.29 -8.85
N ARG A 102 -10.25 0.88 -9.59
CA ARG A 102 -9.16 0.20 -10.27
C ARG A 102 -7.91 0.22 -9.39
N LEU A 103 -6.97 -0.65 -9.70
CA LEU A 103 -5.66 -0.71 -9.07
C LEU A 103 -4.59 -0.59 -10.16
N SER A 104 -3.59 0.25 -9.90
CA SER A 104 -2.32 0.13 -10.61
C SER A 104 -1.57 -1.13 -10.15
N ASP A 105 -0.56 -1.54 -10.91
CA ASP A 105 0.30 -2.66 -10.50
C ASP A 105 1.03 -2.37 -9.18
N ASP A 106 1.46 -1.12 -9.00
CA ASP A 106 2.13 -0.64 -7.79
C ASP A 106 1.19 -0.68 -6.57
N GLU A 107 -0.05 -0.25 -6.73
CA GLU A 107 -1.08 -0.31 -5.68
C GLU A 107 -1.39 -1.77 -5.32
N ALA A 108 -1.53 -2.64 -6.32
CA ALA A 108 -1.80 -4.04 -6.08
C ALA A 108 -0.65 -4.74 -5.34
N ALA A 109 0.61 -4.47 -5.72
CA ALA A 109 1.79 -5.00 -5.04
C ALA A 109 1.89 -4.49 -3.60
N LEU A 110 1.64 -3.20 -3.37
CA LEU A 110 1.61 -2.63 -2.02
C LEU A 110 0.55 -3.29 -1.14
N LEU A 111 -0.65 -3.52 -1.67
CA LEU A 111 -1.72 -4.18 -0.93
C LEU A 111 -1.39 -5.65 -0.62
N ARG A 112 -0.78 -6.38 -1.56
CA ARG A 112 -0.30 -7.76 -1.32
C ARG A 112 0.78 -7.79 -0.24
N LEU A 113 1.71 -6.84 -0.26
CA LEU A 113 2.72 -6.69 0.80
C LEU A 113 2.07 -6.50 2.17
N LEU A 114 1.18 -5.50 2.30
CA LEU A 114 0.52 -5.21 3.58
C LEU A 114 -0.32 -6.38 4.07
N ARG A 115 -0.99 -7.10 3.16
CA ARG A 115 -1.71 -8.33 3.47
C ARG A 115 -0.79 -9.42 4.00
N ALA A 116 0.31 -9.69 3.29
CA ALA A 116 1.29 -10.70 3.70
C ALA A 116 1.89 -10.38 5.08
N LEU A 117 2.22 -9.12 5.34
CA LEU A 117 2.73 -8.67 6.63
C LEU A 117 1.68 -8.76 7.74
N ARG A 118 0.41 -8.46 7.46
CA ARG A 118 -0.70 -8.61 8.42
C ARG A 118 -1.03 -10.07 8.74
N GLN A 119 -0.57 -11.01 7.92
CA GLN A 119 -0.75 -12.46 8.07
C GLN A 119 0.53 -13.18 8.52
N ASP A 120 1.59 -12.43 8.83
CA ASP A 120 2.92 -12.96 9.16
C ASP A 120 3.52 -13.91 8.10
N LEU A 121 3.11 -13.76 6.83
CA LEU A 121 3.62 -14.53 5.67
C LEU A 121 4.94 -13.95 5.18
N THR A 122 6.01 -14.15 5.96
CA THR A 122 7.34 -13.57 5.72
C THR A 122 7.91 -13.87 4.32
N PRO A 123 7.85 -15.12 3.78
CA PRO A 123 8.38 -15.39 2.45
C PRO A 123 7.69 -14.55 1.36
N LEU A 124 6.35 -14.52 1.38
CA LEU A 124 5.55 -13.75 0.43
C LEU A 124 5.80 -12.24 0.57
N ALA A 125 5.92 -11.73 1.79
CA ALA A 125 6.21 -10.31 2.03
C ALA A 125 7.58 -9.91 1.43
N ARG A 126 8.58 -10.80 1.46
CA ARG A 126 9.90 -10.53 0.87
C ARG A 126 9.84 -10.49 -0.66
N GLU A 127 9.05 -11.35 -1.28
CA GLU A 127 8.82 -11.33 -2.73
C GLU A 127 8.14 -10.02 -3.18
N GLU A 128 7.10 -9.59 -2.46
CA GLU A 128 6.39 -8.33 -2.77
C GLU A 128 7.28 -7.09 -2.52
N LEU A 129 8.11 -7.10 -1.48
CA LEU A 129 9.11 -6.05 -1.23
C LEU A 129 10.12 -5.96 -2.39
N ALA A 130 10.63 -7.10 -2.86
CA ALA A 130 11.54 -7.14 -3.99
C ALA A 130 10.86 -6.64 -5.28
N GLY A 131 9.58 -6.99 -5.49
CA GLY A 131 8.79 -6.48 -6.61
C GLY A 131 8.62 -4.96 -6.57
N LEU A 132 8.18 -4.41 -5.43
CA LEU A 132 8.00 -2.97 -5.24
C LEU A 132 9.29 -2.16 -5.37
N GLY A 133 10.40 -2.71 -4.88
CA GLY A 133 11.72 -2.08 -4.97
C GLY A 133 12.45 -2.29 -6.30
N HIS A 134 11.85 -2.96 -7.28
CA HIS A 134 12.50 -3.38 -8.53
C HIS A 134 13.83 -4.14 -8.30
N GLY A 135 13.81 -5.07 -7.34
CA GLY A 135 14.96 -5.86 -6.92
C GLY A 135 15.85 -5.19 -5.85
N ARG A 136 15.60 -3.92 -5.51
CA ARG A 136 16.27 -3.24 -4.39
C ARG A 136 15.48 -3.45 -3.10
N ILE A 137 16.19 -3.78 -2.02
CA ILE A 137 15.60 -3.90 -0.69
C ILE A 137 16.16 -2.77 0.17
N ASP A 138 15.28 -1.86 0.60
CA ASP A 138 15.61 -0.73 1.46
C ASP A 138 15.12 -0.99 2.91
N PRO A 139 16.02 -0.92 3.91
CA PRO A 139 15.64 -1.03 5.32
C PRO A 139 14.57 -0.02 5.77
N ALA A 140 14.56 1.20 5.20
CA ALA A 140 13.55 2.20 5.57
C ALA A 140 12.16 1.77 5.10
N LEU A 141 12.04 1.27 3.86
CA LEU A 141 10.81 0.68 3.34
C LEU A 141 10.31 -0.49 4.21
N ILE A 142 11.19 -1.42 4.57
CA ILE A 142 10.84 -2.56 5.43
C ILE A 142 10.28 -2.08 6.77
N THR A 143 11.00 -1.15 7.41
CA THR A 143 10.63 -0.62 8.72
C THR A 143 9.28 0.09 8.67
N ALA A 144 9.04 0.92 7.66
CA ALA A 144 7.79 1.63 7.48
C ALA A 144 6.62 0.67 7.17
N ALA A 145 6.84 -0.34 6.32
CA ALA A 145 5.83 -1.34 6.00
C ALA A 145 5.43 -2.18 7.23
N LEU A 146 6.41 -2.60 8.03
CA LEU A 146 6.17 -3.31 9.29
C LEU A 146 5.48 -2.45 10.34
N ARG A 147 5.86 -1.16 10.44
CA ARG A 147 5.21 -0.21 11.35
C ARG A 147 3.74 -0.07 11.00
N LEU A 148 3.43 0.17 9.72
CA LEU A 148 2.05 0.32 9.27
C LEU A 148 1.26 -0.98 9.47
N SER A 149 1.80 -2.13 9.05
CA SER A 149 1.06 -3.40 9.13
C SER A 149 0.64 -3.78 10.55
N ARG A 150 1.47 -3.47 11.56
CA ARG A 150 1.17 -3.69 12.99
C ARG A 150 0.02 -2.83 13.52
N LEU A 151 -0.17 -1.63 12.96
CA LEU A 151 -1.27 -0.74 13.37
C LEU A 151 -2.61 -1.13 12.75
N LEU A 152 -2.57 -1.85 11.63
CA LEU A 152 -3.76 -2.26 10.90
C LEU A 152 -4.46 -3.46 11.59
N PRO A 153 -5.80 -3.50 11.61
CA PRO A 153 -6.52 -4.67 12.10
C PRO A 153 -6.11 -5.94 11.35
N ALA A 154 -6.00 -7.07 12.05
CA ALA A 154 -5.74 -8.37 11.42
C ALA A 154 -6.85 -8.72 10.41
N PRO A 155 -6.55 -9.48 9.34
CA PRO A 155 -7.55 -9.90 8.37
C PRO A 155 -8.60 -10.78 9.07
N ARG A 156 -9.89 -10.46 8.90
CA ARG A 156 -10.96 -11.31 9.45
C ARG A 156 -10.94 -12.67 8.73
N GLY A 157 -10.79 -13.76 9.48
CA GLY A 157 -10.79 -15.12 8.93
C GLY A 157 -9.40 -15.71 8.63
N GLY A 158 -8.31 -15.03 8.99
CA GLY A 158 -7.01 -15.69 9.07
C GLY A 158 -7.05 -16.70 10.22
N SER A 159 -7.04 -17.99 9.89
CA SER A 159 -6.75 -19.04 10.87
C SER A 159 -5.46 -18.64 11.56
N VAL A 160 -5.54 -18.32 12.85
CA VAL A 160 -4.36 -18.26 13.71
C VAL A 160 -3.77 -19.65 13.62
N TYR A 161 -2.76 -19.84 12.77
CA TYR A 161 -1.84 -20.94 12.96
C TYR A 161 -1.18 -20.65 14.30
N HIS A 162 -1.78 -21.16 15.38
CA HIS A 162 -1.02 -21.49 16.56
C HIS A 162 0.04 -22.45 16.04
N ALA A 163 1.25 -21.94 15.79
CA ALA A 163 2.41 -22.78 15.73
C ALA A 163 2.38 -23.54 17.05
N SER A 164 1.96 -24.81 16.96
CA SER A 164 2.01 -25.77 18.04
C SER A 164 3.40 -25.66 18.59
N HIS A 165 3.55 -25.04 19.77
CA HIS A 165 4.85 -24.94 20.39
C HIS A 165 5.34 -26.38 20.54
N PRO A 166 6.51 -26.75 20.00
CA PRO A 166 7.07 -28.07 20.24
C PRO A 166 7.31 -28.16 21.75
N GLY A 167 6.39 -28.83 22.45
CA GLY A 167 6.51 -29.09 23.87
C GLY A 167 7.76 -29.94 24.08
N LEU A 168 8.77 -29.35 24.72
CA LEU A 168 9.93 -30.11 25.20
C LEU A 168 9.42 -31.16 26.19
N ARG A 169 9.38 -32.41 25.76
CA ARG A 169 9.15 -33.56 26.64
C ARG A 169 10.47 -33.89 27.31
N LEU A 170 10.55 -33.64 28.62
CA LEU A 170 11.54 -34.27 29.49
C LEU A 170 11.23 -35.77 29.53
N VAL A 171 12.16 -36.58 29.00
CA VAL A 171 12.17 -38.02 29.16
C VAL A 171 12.83 -38.30 30.51
N GLN A 172 12.06 -38.87 31.45
CA GLN A 172 12.57 -39.40 32.71
C GLN A 172 12.99 -40.85 32.54
#